data_AF-A0A6B3HMC7-F1
#
_entry.id   AF-A0A6B3HMC7-F1
#
_cell.length_a   1.000
_cell.length_b   1.000
_cell.length_c   1.000
_cell.angle_alpha   90.00
_cell.angle_beta   90.00
_cell.angle_gamma   90.00
#
_symmetry.space_group_name_H-M   'P 1'
#
loop_
_entity.id
_entity.type
_entity.pdbx_description
1 polymer ?
#
loop_
_entity_poly.entity_id
_entity_poly.type
_entity_poly.pdbx_seq_one_letter_code
_entity_poly.pdbx_strand_id
1 'polypeptide(L)'
;MSPQPVPGAAWAARRRAAVSARFAGERVVVPSGGLKVRSNDFDYAFRPHSAYIHLTAEQGTGAVPDSVLVFEPSGSGHEVTLFVRPRSPRDPGAGSTELHRDSRHGEFWVGRRRTLTETADALGIGTDHRNRLESALATGVPTRVVRGQDPLVDSLVPPSDTADAELSAFLSEL
;
A
#
# COMPACT_ATOMS: atom_id res chain seq x y z
N MET A 1 6.94 22.37 4.04
CA MET A 1 6.30 22.13 5.35
C MET A 1 5.91 20.66 5.36
N SER A 2 6.58 19.82 6.16
CA SER A 2 6.22 18.40 6.24
C SER A 2 4.77 18.26 6.72
N PRO A 3 3.98 17.34 6.14
CA PRO A 3 2.61 17.13 6.55
C PRO A 3 2.57 16.69 8.02
N GLN A 4 1.54 17.12 8.74
CA GLN A 4 1.29 16.59 10.07
C GLN A 4 0.98 15.09 9.98
N PRO A 5 1.38 14.28 10.96
CA PRO A 5 1.01 12.86 11.01
C PRO A 5 -0.50 12.69 10.89
N VAL A 6 -0.94 11.66 10.16
CA VAL A 6 -2.37 11.40 10.01
C VAL A 6 -3.00 11.02 11.36
N PRO A 7 -4.25 11.44 11.63
CA PRO A 7 -4.98 10.97 12.79
C PRO A 7 -5.02 9.44 12.81
N GLY A 8 -4.49 8.83 13.88
CA GLY A 8 -4.43 7.37 14.01
C GLY A 8 -3.08 6.72 13.68
N ALA A 9 -2.09 7.47 13.18
CA ALA A 9 -0.77 6.92 12.82
C ALA A 9 -0.09 6.17 13.99
N ALA A 10 -0.19 6.69 15.22
CA ALA A 10 0.34 6.03 16.41
C ALA A 10 -0.35 4.70 16.75
N TRP A 11 -1.67 4.61 16.55
CA TRP A 11 -2.42 3.37 16.73
C TRP A 11 -2.11 2.35 15.64
N ALA A 12 -2.01 2.82 14.39
CA ALA A 12 -1.56 2.03 13.27
C ALA A 12 -0.15 1.45 13.52
N ALA A 13 0.78 2.24 14.05
CA ALA A 13 2.13 1.76 14.41
C ALA A 13 2.10 0.62 15.44
N ARG A 14 1.24 0.70 16.47
CA ARG A 14 1.06 -0.39 17.45
C ARG A 14 0.54 -1.68 16.81
N ARG A 15 -0.41 -1.56 15.88
CA ARG A 15 -0.97 -2.70 15.14
C ARG A 15 0.07 -3.33 14.22
N ARG A 16 0.85 -2.50 13.52
CA ARG A 16 2.00 -2.97 12.72
C ARG A 16 3.01 -3.74 13.57
N ALA A 17 3.29 -3.28 14.79
CA ALA A 17 4.16 -4.01 15.71
C ALA A 17 3.57 -5.38 16.13
N ALA A 18 2.25 -5.46 16.34
CA ALA A 18 1.59 -6.73 16.64
C ALA A 18 1.61 -7.72 15.46
N VAL A 19 1.36 -7.25 14.23
CA VAL A 19 1.53 -8.05 13.00
C VAL A 19 2.99 -8.53 12.89
N SER A 20 3.93 -7.62 13.14
CA SER A 20 5.36 -7.92 13.05
C SER A 20 5.81 -9.00 14.04
N ALA A 21 5.30 -8.96 15.28
CA ALA A 21 5.59 -9.97 16.29
C ALA A 21 4.93 -11.32 15.97
N ARG A 22 3.74 -11.32 15.37
CA ARG A 22 2.97 -12.54 15.08
C ARG A 22 3.53 -13.36 13.91
N PHE A 23 4.08 -12.69 12.90
CA PHE A 23 4.55 -13.32 11.66
C PHE A 23 6.05 -13.10 11.45
N ALA A 24 6.83 -13.02 12.53
CA ALA A 24 8.28 -12.82 12.45
C ALA A 24 8.95 -13.88 11.56
N GLY A 25 9.80 -13.44 10.64
CA GLY A 25 10.51 -14.31 9.69
C GLY A 25 9.76 -14.61 8.40
N GLU A 26 8.51 -14.19 8.27
CA GLU A 26 7.71 -14.29 7.05
C GLU A 26 7.40 -12.90 6.50
N ARG A 27 7.24 -12.74 5.19
CA ARG A 27 6.77 -11.48 4.60
C ARG A 27 5.26 -11.38 4.73
N VAL A 28 4.76 -10.21 5.13
CA VAL A 28 3.33 -9.90 5.11
C VAL A 28 3.05 -8.81 4.07
N VAL A 29 2.10 -9.07 3.17
CA VAL A 29 1.71 -8.15 2.09
C VAL A 29 0.23 -7.79 2.22
N VAL A 30 -0.04 -6.49 2.36
CA VAL A 30 -1.39 -5.95 2.54
C VAL A 30 -1.67 -4.91 1.47
N PRO A 31 -2.35 -5.28 0.37
CA PRO A 31 -2.76 -4.33 -0.65
C PRO A 31 -3.89 -3.41 -0.19
N SER A 32 -3.88 -2.17 -0.68
CA SER A 32 -4.96 -1.21 -0.49
C SER A 32 -6.17 -1.50 -1.38
N GLY A 33 -5.99 -2.23 -2.47
CA GLY A 33 -7.01 -2.42 -3.50
C GLY A 33 -6.89 -1.40 -4.64
N GLY A 34 -7.61 -1.67 -5.73
CA GLY A 34 -7.67 -0.80 -6.91
C GLY A 34 -9.01 -0.07 -7.07
N LEU A 35 -9.09 0.77 -8.11
CA LEU A 35 -10.34 1.38 -8.56
C LEU A 35 -11.30 0.31 -9.09
N LYS A 36 -12.60 0.50 -8.84
CA LYS A 36 -13.64 -0.41 -9.33
C LYS A 36 -14.54 0.34 -10.31
N VAL A 37 -14.65 -0.20 -11.53
CA VAL A 37 -15.52 0.34 -12.57
C VAL A 37 -16.98 0.25 -12.11
N ARG A 38 -17.69 1.38 -12.20
CA ARG A 38 -19.14 1.45 -12.02
C ARG A 38 -19.87 1.28 -13.35
N SER A 39 -19.45 2.03 -14.36
CA SER A 39 -20.02 2.00 -15.71
C SER A 39 -19.03 2.60 -16.70
N ASN A 40 -18.66 1.85 -17.73
CA ASN A 40 -17.70 2.28 -18.75
C ASN A 40 -16.36 2.77 -18.15
N ASP A 41 -16.02 4.04 -18.37
CA ASP A 41 -14.83 4.73 -17.89
C ASP A 41 -15.03 5.43 -16.53
N PHE A 42 -16.21 5.28 -15.92
CA PHE A 42 -16.51 5.85 -14.62
C PHE A 42 -16.31 4.84 -13.49
N ASP A 43 -15.43 5.17 -12.54
CA ASP A 43 -15.11 4.36 -11.37
C ASP A 43 -15.96 4.78 -10.15
N TYR A 44 -16.16 3.85 -9.21
CA TYR A 44 -16.62 4.20 -7.87
C TYR A 44 -15.56 5.04 -7.14
N ALA A 45 -15.99 5.84 -6.16
CA ALA A 45 -15.07 6.50 -5.25
C ALA A 45 -14.16 5.47 -4.58
N PHE A 46 -12.85 5.70 -4.65
CA PHE A 46 -11.88 4.77 -4.09
C PHE A 46 -12.06 4.65 -2.58
N ARG A 47 -12.14 3.39 -2.12
CA ARG A 47 -12.09 3.04 -0.71
C ARG A 47 -11.04 1.94 -0.54
N PRO A 48 -9.95 2.20 0.19
CA PRO A 48 -8.96 1.18 0.45
C PRO A 48 -9.50 0.04 1.33
N HIS A 49 -8.86 -1.12 1.22
CA HIS A 49 -9.17 -2.32 2.00
C HIS A 49 -9.08 -2.05 3.51
N SER A 50 -9.96 -2.68 4.30
CA SER A 50 -10.06 -2.45 5.75
C SER A 50 -8.76 -2.72 6.49
N ALA A 51 -8.08 -3.84 6.18
CA ALA A 51 -6.79 -4.17 6.78
C ALA A 51 -5.72 -3.11 6.47
N TYR A 52 -5.70 -2.59 5.23
CA TYR A 52 -4.79 -1.53 4.84
C TYR A 52 -5.05 -0.25 5.64
N ILE A 53 -6.31 0.19 5.74
CA ILE A 53 -6.68 1.36 6.56
C ILE A 53 -6.27 1.15 8.01
N HIS A 54 -6.55 -0.03 8.57
CA HIS A 54 -6.28 -0.31 9.98
C HIS A 54 -4.79 -0.24 10.33
N LEU A 55 -3.92 -0.66 9.40
CA LEU A 55 -2.47 -0.70 9.56
C LEU A 55 -1.72 0.57 9.11
N THR A 56 -2.36 1.44 8.33
CA THR A 56 -1.74 2.70 7.85
C THR A 56 -2.39 3.95 8.43
N ALA A 57 -3.67 3.89 8.82
CA ALA A 57 -4.56 5.02 9.08
C ALA A 57 -4.82 5.94 7.86
N GLU A 58 -4.40 5.53 6.66
CA GLU A 58 -4.61 6.28 5.43
C GLU A 58 -5.99 5.97 4.83
N GLN A 59 -6.80 6.99 4.56
CA GLN A 59 -8.16 6.85 4.05
C GLN A 59 -8.59 8.06 3.21
N GLY A 60 -9.73 7.93 2.53
CA GLY A 60 -10.31 9.01 1.73
C GLY A 60 -9.35 9.50 0.64
N THR A 61 -9.21 10.82 0.50
CA THR A 61 -8.37 11.45 -0.52
C THR A 61 -6.87 11.28 -0.30
N GLY A 62 -6.45 10.82 0.88
CA GLY A 62 -5.05 10.51 1.16
C GLY A 62 -4.63 9.12 0.68
N ALA A 63 -5.59 8.20 0.52
CA ALA A 63 -5.33 6.85 0.06
C ALA A 63 -5.17 6.80 -1.46
N VAL A 64 -4.11 6.16 -1.92
CA VAL A 64 -3.79 6.03 -3.33
C VAL A 64 -4.13 4.60 -3.79
N PRO A 65 -4.88 4.41 -4.88
CA PRO A 65 -5.15 3.09 -5.45
C PRO A 65 -3.87 2.33 -5.79
N ASP A 66 -3.94 1.00 -5.73
CA ASP A 66 -2.84 0.07 -5.99
C ASP A 66 -1.64 0.23 -5.03
N SER A 67 -1.80 0.93 -3.90
CA SER A 67 -0.75 0.97 -2.87
C SER A 67 -0.65 -0.37 -2.18
N VAL A 68 0.56 -0.81 -1.84
CA VAL A 68 0.80 -2.08 -1.12
C VAL A 68 1.72 -1.86 0.06
N LEU A 69 1.23 -2.22 1.25
CA LEU A 69 2.02 -2.23 2.47
C LEU A 69 2.73 -3.59 2.59
N VAL A 70 4.05 -3.56 2.66
CA VAL A 70 4.88 -4.77 2.80
C VAL A 70 5.63 -4.71 4.13
N PHE A 71 5.60 -5.83 4.84
CA PHE A 71 6.43 -6.11 5.99
C PHE A 71 7.50 -7.10 5.53
N GLU A 72 8.73 -6.62 5.35
CA GLU A 72 9.86 -7.47 4.99
C GLU A 72 10.54 -7.96 6.28
N PRO A 73 10.75 -9.27 6.46
CA PRO A 73 11.36 -9.78 7.69
C PRO A 73 12.78 -9.24 7.87
N SER A 74 13.06 -8.73 9.06
CA SER A 74 14.36 -8.16 9.44
C SER A 74 14.67 -8.49 10.90
N GLY A 75 15.66 -9.36 11.12
CA GLY A 75 16.03 -9.83 12.45
C GLY A 75 14.85 -10.51 13.15
N SER A 76 14.39 -9.94 14.27
CA SER A 76 13.28 -10.43 15.08
C SER A 76 11.92 -9.79 14.75
N GLY A 77 11.84 -8.94 13.74
CA GLY A 77 10.62 -8.24 13.34
C GLY A 77 10.57 -7.97 11.84
N HIS A 78 10.12 -6.79 11.47
CA HIS A 78 9.98 -6.39 10.07
C HIS A 78 10.44 -4.96 9.84
N GLU A 79 11.01 -4.74 8.66
CA GLU A 79 11.08 -3.43 8.04
C GLU A 79 9.79 -3.23 7.23
N VAL A 80 9.06 -2.14 7.51
CA VAL A 80 7.77 -1.88 6.88
C VAL A 80 7.91 -0.79 5.82
N THR A 81 7.54 -1.14 4.59
CA THR A 81 7.61 -0.25 3.42
C THR A 81 6.25 -0.19 2.71
N LEU A 82 5.79 1.03 2.44
CA LEU A 82 4.62 1.29 1.62
C LEU A 82 5.05 1.57 0.17
N PHE A 83 4.70 0.66 -0.73
CA PHE A 83 4.86 0.85 -2.17
C PHE A 83 3.66 1.61 -2.72
N VAL A 84 3.88 2.88 -3.09
CA VAL A 84 2.82 3.81 -3.51
C VAL A 84 3.24 4.58 -4.76
N ARG A 85 2.25 5.03 -5.55
CA ARG A 85 2.49 5.97 -6.64
C ARG A 85 2.64 7.38 -6.06
N PRO A 86 3.82 8.01 -6.09
CA PRO A 86 4.00 9.35 -5.56
C PRO A 86 3.35 10.40 -6.47
N ARG A 87 3.43 11.66 -6.03
CA ARG A 87 3.22 12.85 -6.88
C ARG A 87 3.84 12.67 -8.27
N SER A 88 3.08 13.04 -9.31
CA SER A 88 3.54 13.07 -10.69
C SER A 88 4.73 14.03 -10.84
N PRO A 89 5.77 13.65 -11.60
CA PRO A 89 6.88 14.55 -11.90
C PRO A 89 6.38 15.80 -12.61
N ARG A 90 6.90 16.98 -12.24
CA ARG A 90 6.59 18.25 -12.91
C ARG A 90 7.58 18.59 -14.03
N ASP A 91 8.68 17.86 -14.14
CA ASP A 91 9.68 18.09 -15.18
C ASP A 91 9.21 17.60 -16.56
N PRO A 92 9.54 18.32 -17.65
CA PRO A 92 9.22 17.94 -19.02
C PRO A 92 10.10 16.76 -19.48
N GLY A 93 9.88 15.58 -18.90
CA GLY A 93 10.51 14.31 -19.26
C GLY A 93 9.50 13.17 -19.42
N ALA A 94 9.99 11.93 -19.57
CA ALA A 94 9.17 10.72 -19.60
C ALA A 94 8.43 10.55 -18.27
N GLY A 95 7.14 10.91 -18.23
CA GLY A 95 6.32 10.99 -17.01
C GLY A 95 5.52 12.31 -16.90
N SER A 96 5.94 13.35 -17.62
CA SER A 96 5.29 14.69 -17.66
C SER A 96 3.84 14.69 -18.16
N THR A 97 3.42 13.61 -18.82
CA THR A 97 2.08 13.51 -19.40
C THR A 97 1.09 12.78 -18.50
N GLU A 98 1.55 12.01 -17.50
CA GLU A 98 0.65 11.35 -16.54
C GLU A 98 -0.21 12.35 -15.77
N LEU A 99 0.31 13.57 -15.55
CA LEU A 99 -0.40 14.64 -14.85
C LEU A 99 -1.79 14.92 -15.45
N HIS A 100 -1.91 14.90 -16.77
CA HIS A 100 -3.13 15.31 -17.50
C HIS A 100 -3.70 14.25 -18.45
N ARG A 101 -2.90 13.28 -18.93
CA ARG A 101 -3.35 12.25 -19.88
C ARG A 101 -3.94 11.01 -19.22
N ASP A 102 -3.59 10.73 -17.97
CA ASP A 102 -4.22 9.64 -17.21
C ASP A 102 -5.43 10.23 -16.45
N SER A 103 -6.63 10.01 -16.97
CA SER A 103 -7.87 10.46 -16.30
C SER A 103 -8.16 9.71 -15.01
N ARG A 104 -7.54 8.54 -14.80
CA ARG A 104 -7.76 7.69 -13.62
C ARG A 104 -6.78 7.99 -12.50
N HIS A 105 -5.53 8.36 -12.82
CA HIS A 105 -4.49 8.59 -11.81
C HIS A 105 -3.82 9.97 -11.88
N GLY A 106 -4.07 10.76 -12.91
CA GLY A 106 -3.43 12.06 -13.11
C GLY A 106 -3.90 13.09 -12.08
N GLU A 107 -2.96 13.79 -11.43
CA GLU A 107 -3.29 14.76 -10.37
C GLU A 107 -4.16 15.93 -10.85
N PHE A 108 -4.23 16.20 -12.16
CA PHE A 108 -5.18 17.16 -12.72
C PHE A 108 -6.64 16.75 -12.46
N TRP A 109 -6.91 15.45 -12.46
CA TRP A 109 -8.25 14.87 -12.32
C TRP A 109 -8.56 14.46 -10.87
N VAL A 110 -7.59 13.87 -10.18
CA VAL A 110 -7.80 13.26 -8.85
C VAL A 110 -7.26 14.10 -7.68
N GLY A 111 -6.61 15.23 -7.97
CA GLY A 111 -6.04 16.13 -6.98
C GLY A 111 -4.61 15.80 -6.58
N ARG A 112 -4.05 16.63 -5.68
CA ARG A 112 -2.65 16.59 -5.26
C ARG A 112 -2.33 15.31 -4.49
N ARG A 113 -1.36 14.53 -4.96
CA ARG A 113 -0.77 13.40 -4.21
C ARG A 113 0.39 13.88 -3.33
N ARG A 114 0.68 13.16 -2.26
CA ARG A 114 1.90 13.36 -1.44
C ARG A 114 3.13 12.84 -2.20
N THR A 115 4.30 13.42 -1.95
CA THR A 115 5.58 12.78 -2.32
C THR A 115 5.83 11.56 -1.43
N LEU A 116 6.84 10.75 -1.77
CA LEU A 116 7.26 9.63 -0.92
C LEU A 116 7.63 10.12 0.49
N THR A 117 8.47 11.15 0.60
CA THR A 117 8.85 11.75 1.88
C THR A 117 7.65 12.31 2.66
N GLU A 118 6.75 13.04 1.98
CA GLU A 118 5.52 13.54 2.62
C GLU A 118 4.65 12.37 3.14
N THR A 119 4.62 11.24 2.44
CA THR A 119 3.85 10.05 2.85
C THR A 119 4.53 9.34 4.03
N ALA A 120 5.85 9.21 4.00
CA ALA A 120 6.62 8.62 5.08
C ALA A 120 6.47 9.41 6.37
N ASP A 121 6.58 10.74 6.30
CA ASP A 121 6.38 11.66 7.43
C ASP A 121 4.95 11.57 7.98
N ALA A 122 3.94 11.50 7.09
CA ALA A 122 2.54 11.47 7.48
C ALA A 122 2.14 10.15 8.17
N LEU A 123 2.69 9.02 7.74
CA LEU A 123 2.29 7.69 8.20
C LEU A 123 3.25 7.06 9.23
N GLY A 124 4.49 7.57 9.31
CA GLY A 124 5.56 6.96 10.08
C GLY A 124 5.92 5.55 9.57
N ILE A 125 6.03 5.41 8.23
CA ILE A 125 6.36 4.15 7.54
C ILE A 125 7.39 4.46 6.45
N GLY A 126 8.31 3.53 6.17
CA GLY A 126 9.14 3.63 4.97
C GLY A 126 8.27 3.66 3.71
N THR A 127 8.73 4.32 2.66
CA THR A 127 7.98 4.42 1.40
C THR A 127 8.89 4.21 0.21
N ASP A 128 8.40 3.50 -0.80
CA ASP A 128 9.08 3.34 -2.07
C ASP A 128 8.09 3.45 -3.24
N HIS A 129 8.60 3.64 -4.44
CA HIS A 129 7.81 3.77 -5.64
C HIS A 129 7.13 2.44 -5.98
N ARG A 130 5.83 2.47 -6.32
CA ARG A 130 5.04 1.29 -6.72
C ARG A 130 5.76 0.38 -7.73
N ASN A 131 6.43 0.95 -8.73
CA ASN A 131 7.20 0.19 -9.73
C ASN A 131 8.35 -0.67 -9.18
N ARG A 132 8.82 -0.43 -7.95
CA ARG A 132 9.83 -1.27 -7.28
C ARG A 132 9.25 -2.50 -6.62
N LEU A 133 7.92 -2.60 -6.50
CA LEU A 133 7.24 -3.69 -5.81
C LEU A 133 7.61 -5.06 -6.39
N GLU A 134 7.61 -5.19 -7.72
CA GLU A 134 7.90 -6.47 -8.37
C GLU A 134 9.29 -7.00 -7.98
N SER A 135 10.31 -6.13 -8.01
CA SER A 135 11.66 -6.49 -7.57
C SER A 135 11.72 -6.81 -6.07
N ALA A 136 10.95 -6.11 -5.25
CA ALA A 136 10.90 -6.36 -3.80
C ALA A 136 10.25 -7.72 -3.47
N LEU A 137 9.21 -8.12 -4.21
CA LEU A 137 8.51 -9.39 -3.99
C LEU A 137 9.19 -10.60 -4.64
N ALA A 138 10.17 -10.39 -5.53
CA ALA A 138 10.84 -11.46 -6.27
C ALA A 138 11.75 -12.38 -5.41
N THR A 139 11.96 -12.08 -4.13
CA THR A 139 12.80 -12.91 -3.25
C THR A 139 12.02 -14.10 -2.68
N GLY A 140 12.70 -15.23 -2.45
CA GLY A 140 12.11 -16.50 -1.99
C GLY A 140 11.71 -16.55 -0.51
N VAL A 141 11.32 -15.42 0.07
CA VAL A 141 10.87 -15.32 1.46
C VAL A 141 9.45 -15.89 1.57
N PRO A 142 9.15 -16.75 2.57
CA PRO A 142 7.77 -17.19 2.83
C PRO A 142 6.85 -15.99 2.97
N THR A 143 5.80 -15.91 2.15
CA THR A 143 4.99 -14.69 2.01
C THR A 143 3.51 -14.99 2.26
N ARG A 144 2.88 -14.12 3.05
CA ARG A 144 1.43 -14.10 3.33
C ARG A 144 0.81 -12.87 2.70
N VAL A 145 -0.35 -13.02 2.06
CA VAL A 145 -0.99 -11.97 1.27
C VAL A 145 -2.46 -11.82 1.64
N VAL A 146 -2.91 -10.58 1.82
CA VAL A 146 -4.35 -10.27 1.77
C VAL A 146 -4.82 -10.32 0.31
N ARG A 147 -5.25 -11.51 -0.14
CA ARG A 147 -5.50 -11.83 -1.55
C ARG A 147 -6.74 -11.17 -2.15
N GLY A 148 -6.78 -11.14 -3.48
CA GLY A 148 -7.92 -10.68 -4.27
C GLY A 148 -8.09 -9.15 -4.30
N GLN A 149 -7.08 -8.43 -3.79
CA GLN A 149 -7.10 -6.96 -3.73
C GLN A 149 -6.22 -6.33 -4.81
N ASP A 150 -5.16 -7.02 -5.25
CA ASP A 150 -4.20 -6.50 -6.21
C ASP A 150 -3.73 -7.62 -7.15
N PRO A 151 -4.18 -7.63 -8.42
CA PRO A 151 -3.86 -8.68 -9.39
C PRO A 151 -2.37 -8.86 -9.63
N LEU A 152 -1.57 -7.79 -9.54
CA LEU A 152 -0.12 -7.88 -9.72
C LEU A 152 0.48 -8.68 -8.56
N VAL A 153 0.15 -8.33 -7.32
CA VAL A 153 0.61 -9.06 -6.13
C VAL A 153 0.17 -10.52 -6.17
N ASP A 154 -1.10 -10.77 -6.50
CA ASP A 154 -1.66 -12.12 -6.57
C ASP A 154 -0.95 -12.99 -7.62
N SER A 155 -0.46 -12.37 -8.72
CA SER A 155 0.33 -13.05 -9.75
C SER A 155 1.79 -13.30 -9.39
N LEU A 156 2.39 -12.41 -8.59
CA LEU A 156 3.81 -12.47 -8.21
C LEU A 156 4.07 -13.46 -7.06
N VAL A 157 3.10 -13.63 -6.16
CA VAL A 157 3.24 -14.47 -4.98
C VAL A 157 2.39 -15.74 -5.11
N PRO A 158 3.00 -16.93 -5.13
CA PRO A 158 2.26 -18.19 -5.18
C PRO A 158 1.22 -18.32 -4.06
N PRO A 159 0.01 -18.83 -4.34
CA PRO A 159 -1.05 -18.99 -3.34
C PRO A 159 -0.69 -19.96 -2.22
N SER A 160 -1.03 -19.56 -0.99
CA SER A 160 -0.93 -20.38 0.21
C SER A 160 -2.19 -20.18 1.05
N ASP A 161 -3.24 -20.96 0.76
CA ASP A 161 -4.57 -20.78 1.33
C ASP A 161 -4.54 -20.77 2.86
N THR A 162 -3.78 -21.67 3.48
CA THR A 162 -3.63 -21.73 4.94
C THR A 162 -2.98 -20.47 5.49
N ALA A 163 -1.90 -19.99 4.86
CA ALA A 163 -1.12 -18.87 5.38
C ALA A 163 -1.85 -17.53 5.19
N ASP A 164 -2.55 -17.38 4.07
CA ASP A 164 -3.35 -16.21 3.72
C ASP A 164 -4.64 -16.13 4.56
N ALA A 165 -5.27 -17.28 4.84
CA ALA A 165 -6.43 -17.36 5.75
C ALA A 165 -6.04 -17.00 7.18
N GLU A 166 -4.91 -17.51 7.68
CA GLU A 166 -4.40 -17.18 9.02
C GLU A 166 -4.09 -15.69 9.16
N LEU A 167 -3.48 -15.06 8.14
CA LEU A 167 -3.25 -13.62 8.12
C LEU A 167 -4.58 -12.85 8.17
N SER A 168 -5.56 -13.25 7.36
CA SER A 168 -6.86 -12.59 7.28
C SER A 168 -7.64 -12.69 8.59
N ALA A 169 -7.59 -13.85 9.26
CA ALA A 169 -8.20 -14.06 10.57
C ALA A 169 -7.55 -13.16 11.63
N PHE A 170 -6.21 -13.17 11.72
CA PHE A 170 -5.49 -12.34 12.68
C PHE A 170 -5.78 -10.85 12.50
N LEU A 171 -5.80 -10.35 11.26
CA LEU A 171 -6.10 -8.94 10.97
C LEU A 171 -7.54 -8.54 11.30
N SER A 172 -8.47 -9.50 11.39
CA SER A 172 -9.87 -9.25 11.75
C SER A 172 -10.09 -9.16 13.26
N GLU A 173 -9.15 -9.70 14.05
CA GLU A 173 -9.19 -9.72 15.52
C GLU A 173 -8.39 -8.58 16.17
N LEU A 174 -7.62 -7.83 15.36
CA LEU A 174 -6.71 -6.76 15.77
C LEU A 174 -7.39 -5.40 16.01
#